data_AF-A0AAV3X3C3-F1
#
_entry.id   AF-A0AAV3X3C3-F1
#
_cell.length_a   1.000
_cell.length_b   1.000
_cell.length_c   1.000
_cell.angle_alpha   90.00
_cell.angle_beta   90.00
_cell.angle_gamma   90.00
#
_symmetry.space_group_name_H-M   'P 1'
#
loop_
_entity.id
_entity.type
_entity.pdbx_description
1 polymer ?
#
loop_
_entity_poly.entity_id
_entity_poly.type
_entity_poly.pdbx_seq_one_letter_code
_entity_poly.pdbx_strand_id
1 'polypeptide(L)'
;MKQKLGLTKSALLFISTLVTSLGIAASPSIAASLARSRSVFTIDYYSQSPENVPTLPEDSVEAIAEPGMSVITNGILTSAKGRASVSGTNVIAQAEAFASFFKDPLSSSNLTSNKASGSGNTYFGLAQSEAKVAGDFSIKAGETFSFDFTAFLELSTFVGNPFGEKATASGDISLVLFDITNQSVLDSFSVFSNIVTSAYAKPSEDVFGYNKSQNININFTKKFTDFGSIYKESVKASFDGSYQRSFQSDTRLLLIETKTNQVTVEAPEPSNTFALLLGFGMTGAFLGAKSKLNQQSKLFSTGTDKV
;
A
#
# COMPACT_ATOMS: atom_id res chain seq x y z
N MET A 1 47.93 -27.53 -42.99
CA MET A 1 47.21 -27.86 -41.72
C MET A 1 47.55 -26.93 -40.53
N LYS A 2 48.08 -25.71 -40.74
CA LYS A 2 48.45 -24.76 -39.65
C LYS A 2 47.65 -23.44 -39.61
N GLN A 3 46.83 -23.15 -40.62
CA GLN A 3 46.08 -21.86 -40.68
C GLN A 3 44.68 -21.90 -40.05
N LYS A 4 44.06 -23.07 -39.85
CA LYS A 4 42.74 -23.16 -39.19
C LYS A 4 42.78 -23.06 -37.66
N LEU A 5 43.97 -23.11 -37.05
CA LEU A 5 44.12 -23.11 -35.58
C LEU A 5 44.26 -21.69 -34.97
N GLY A 6 44.55 -20.68 -35.80
CA GLY A 6 44.70 -19.28 -35.37
C GLY A 6 43.36 -18.57 -35.12
N LEU A 7 42.37 -18.81 -35.99
CA LEU A 7 41.05 -18.19 -35.92
C LEU A 7 40.23 -18.65 -34.70
N THR A 8 40.36 -19.91 -34.29
CA THR A 8 39.68 -20.45 -33.09
C THR A 8 40.26 -19.90 -31.78
N LYS A 9 41.53 -19.52 -31.74
CA LYS A 9 42.13 -18.89 -30.55
C LYS A 9 41.76 -17.40 -30.44
N SER A 10 41.69 -16.68 -31.55
CA SER A 10 41.25 -15.28 -31.55
C SER A 10 39.76 -15.12 -31.23
N ALA A 11 38.88 -15.99 -31.74
CA ALA A 11 37.46 -15.95 -31.40
C ALA A 11 37.18 -16.27 -29.91
N LEU A 12 37.96 -17.16 -29.29
CA LEU A 12 37.83 -17.48 -27.87
C LEU A 12 38.20 -16.27 -26.97
N LEU A 13 39.21 -15.50 -27.38
CA LEU A 13 39.68 -14.33 -26.63
C LEU A 13 38.73 -13.12 -26.74
N PHE A 14 38.03 -12.96 -27.85
CA PHE A 14 36.99 -11.93 -28.00
C PHE A 14 35.72 -12.22 -27.20
N ILE A 15 35.38 -13.50 -26.98
CA ILE A 15 34.24 -13.88 -26.13
C ILE A 15 34.60 -13.71 -24.64
N SER A 16 35.85 -13.96 -24.24
CA SER A 16 36.26 -13.76 -22.84
C SER A 16 36.32 -12.29 -22.39
N THR A 17 36.49 -11.35 -23.32
CA THR A 17 36.47 -9.90 -23.01
C THR A 17 35.06 -9.30 -23.04
N LEU A 18 34.11 -9.88 -23.77
CA LEU A 18 32.72 -9.41 -23.78
C LEU A 18 31.95 -9.84 -22.52
N VAL A 19 32.27 -11.01 -21.96
CA VAL A 19 31.64 -11.51 -20.72
C VAL A 19 32.13 -10.75 -19.48
N THR A 20 33.33 -10.16 -19.52
CA THR A 20 33.82 -9.29 -18.44
C THR A 20 33.35 -7.84 -18.55
N SER A 21 33.01 -7.34 -19.76
CA SER A 21 32.52 -5.95 -19.94
C SER A 21 31.00 -5.78 -19.79
N LEU A 22 30.22 -6.87 -19.80
CA LEU A 22 28.78 -6.86 -19.47
C LEU A 22 28.51 -6.95 -17.97
N GLY A 23 29.56 -6.97 -17.15
CA GLY A 23 29.51 -6.45 -15.80
C GLY A 23 29.26 -4.94 -15.84
N ILE A 24 28.09 -4.52 -16.33
CA ILE A 24 27.42 -3.39 -15.71
C ILE A 24 27.20 -3.90 -14.29
N ALA A 25 28.19 -3.66 -13.43
CA ALA A 25 27.93 -3.43 -12.05
C ALA A 25 26.90 -2.31 -12.08
N ALA A 26 25.61 -2.69 -12.09
CA ALA A 26 24.62 -1.91 -11.42
C ALA A 26 25.24 -1.80 -10.03
N SER A 27 25.94 -0.69 -9.78
CA SER A 27 26.29 -0.29 -8.42
C SER A 27 25.04 -0.60 -7.64
N PRO A 28 25.08 -1.39 -6.55
CA PRO A 28 23.87 -1.68 -5.79
C PRO A 28 23.26 -0.33 -5.44
N SER A 29 22.31 0.14 -6.26
CA SER A 29 21.47 1.25 -5.93
C SER A 29 20.72 0.63 -4.80
N ILE A 30 21.03 1.08 -3.58
CA ILE A 30 20.30 0.69 -2.40
C ILE A 30 18.89 1.19 -2.70
N ALA A 31 18.09 0.33 -3.32
CA ALA A 31 16.70 0.59 -3.60
C ALA A 31 16.12 0.88 -2.22
N ALA A 32 15.46 2.02 -2.09
CA ALA A 32 14.87 2.45 -0.85
C ALA A 32 13.51 3.06 -1.16
N SER A 33 12.45 2.45 -0.65
CA SER A 33 11.10 2.97 -0.77
C SER A 33 10.48 3.22 0.59
N LEU A 34 9.55 4.17 0.61
CA LEU A 34 8.78 4.55 1.78
C LEU A 34 7.36 4.88 1.35
N ALA A 35 6.39 4.39 2.10
CA ALA A 35 5.00 4.78 1.99
C ALA A 35 4.44 5.07 3.37
N ARG A 36 3.64 6.14 3.49
CA ARG A 36 2.93 6.51 4.72
C ARG A 36 1.51 6.94 4.38
N SER A 37 0.59 6.54 5.24
CA SER A 37 -0.80 6.94 5.17
C SER A 37 -1.33 7.17 6.56
N ARG A 38 -1.85 8.35 6.83
CA ARG A 38 -2.38 8.73 8.14
C ARG A 38 -3.71 9.43 7.98
N SER A 39 -4.68 9.05 8.80
CA SER A 39 -5.99 9.69 8.88
C SER A 39 -6.37 9.94 10.33
N VAL A 40 -7.01 11.08 10.58
CA VAL A 40 -7.55 11.45 11.91
C VAL A 40 -8.95 12.02 11.70
N PHE A 41 -9.89 11.64 12.55
CA PHE A 41 -11.20 12.25 12.63
C PHE A 41 -11.54 12.53 14.08
N THR A 42 -12.06 13.72 14.35
CA THR A 42 -12.53 14.13 15.67
C THR A 42 -13.89 14.76 15.54
N ILE A 43 -14.79 14.43 16.46
CA ILE A 43 -16.11 15.03 16.59
C ILE A 43 -16.20 15.63 17.98
N ASP A 44 -16.56 16.91 18.02
CA ASP A 44 -16.69 17.68 19.25
C ASP A 44 -18.09 18.32 19.32
N TYR A 45 -18.44 18.82 20.51
CA TYR A 45 -19.66 19.61 20.74
C TYR A 45 -20.95 18.91 20.31
N TYR A 46 -21.08 17.61 20.58
CA TYR A 46 -22.34 16.90 20.42
C TYR A 46 -23.46 17.61 21.19
N SER A 47 -24.59 17.88 20.54
CA SER A 47 -25.76 18.47 21.19
C SER A 47 -26.55 17.48 22.06
N GLN A 48 -26.33 16.17 21.88
CA GLN A 48 -26.95 15.12 22.68
C GLN A 48 -25.90 14.08 23.07
N SER A 49 -26.04 13.56 24.30
CA SER A 49 -25.24 12.43 24.77
C SER A 49 -25.72 11.13 24.14
N PRO A 50 -24.82 10.21 23.75
CA PRO A 50 -25.22 8.90 23.29
C PRO A 50 -25.83 8.10 24.45
N GLU A 51 -26.89 7.34 24.18
CA GLU A 51 -27.54 6.47 25.18
C GLU A 51 -26.61 5.33 25.59
N ASN A 52 -25.91 4.77 24.61
CA ASN A 52 -24.87 3.79 24.80
C ASN A 52 -23.66 4.22 23.98
N VAL A 53 -22.51 4.30 24.65
CA VAL A 53 -21.23 4.14 23.96
C VAL A 53 -21.02 2.62 23.95
N PRO A 54 -21.07 1.92 22.80
CA PRO A 54 -20.86 0.48 22.80
C PRO A 54 -19.51 0.17 23.45
N THR A 55 -19.52 -0.42 24.65
CA THR A 55 -18.33 -1.03 25.26
C THR A 55 -18.18 -2.39 24.62
N LEU A 56 -17.51 -2.43 23.48
CA LEU A 56 -17.16 -3.68 22.81
C LEU A 56 -15.72 -4.02 23.20
N PRO A 57 -15.39 -5.33 23.32
CA PRO A 57 -14.26 -5.82 24.11
C PRO A 57 -12.91 -5.18 23.74
N GLU A 58 -12.04 -5.02 24.74
CA GLU A 58 -10.63 -4.64 24.56
C GLU A 58 -9.89 -5.74 23.78
N ASP A 59 -9.94 -5.70 22.45
CA ASP A 59 -9.12 -6.57 21.62
C ASP A 59 -7.79 -5.87 21.28
N SER A 60 -6.78 -6.05 22.13
CA SER A 60 -5.38 -5.80 21.77
C SER A 60 -4.84 -6.98 20.97
N VAL A 61 -4.98 -6.95 19.64
CA VAL A 61 -4.30 -7.91 18.76
C VAL A 61 -2.91 -7.39 18.43
N GLU A 62 -1.90 -7.85 19.18
CA GLU A 62 -0.49 -7.67 18.86
C GLU A 62 -0.05 -8.85 17.98
N ALA A 63 -0.13 -8.70 16.65
CA ALA A 63 0.36 -9.70 15.71
C ALA A 63 1.80 -9.37 15.29
N ILE A 64 2.75 -10.18 15.75
CA ILE A 64 4.13 -10.20 15.26
C ILE A 64 4.18 -11.22 14.12
N ALA A 65 4.37 -10.78 12.87
CA ALA A 65 4.52 -11.67 11.73
C ALA A 65 5.98 -11.73 11.24
N GLU A 66 6.40 -12.93 10.82
CA GLU A 66 7.74 -13.24 10.30
C GLU A 66 7.93 -12.75 8.84
N PRO A 67 9.19 -12.71 8.32
CA PRO A 67 9.53 -12.02 7.08
C PRO A 67 8.73 -12.49 5.85
N GLY A 68 8.12 -11.55 5.13
CA GLY A 68 7.42 -11.80 3.86
C GLY A 68 5.88 -11.77 3.91
N MET A 69 5.25 -11.17 4.93
CA MET A 69 3.79 -11.19 5.11
C MET A 69 3.12 -9.82 5.29
N SER A 70 1.90 -9.74 4.76
CA SER A 70 0.92 -8.65 4.87
C SER A 70 0.41 -8.48 6.30
N VAL A 71 0.28 -7.23 6.76
CA VAL A 71 -0.32 -6.89 8.04
C VAL A 71 -1.68 -6.22 7.83
N ILE A 72 -2.72 -6.87 8.30
CA ILE A 72 -4.09 -6.32 8.37
C ILE A 72 -4.40 -6.12 9.85
N THR A 73 -4.62 -4.87 10.28
CA THR A 73 -5.20 -4.59 11.60
C THR A 73 -6.60 -3.99 11.43
N ASN A 74 -7.58 -4.62 12.05
CA ASN A 74 -8.95 -4.14 12.09
C ASN A 74 -9.17 -3.51 13.47
N GLY A 75 -9.20 -2.18 13.56
CA GLY A 75 -9.67 -1.45 14.72
C GLY A 75 -11.15 -1.15 14.57
N ILE A 76 -11.97 -2.20 14.59
CA ILE A 76 -13.39 -1.98 14.84
C ILE A 76 -13.44 -1.56 16.33
N LEU A 77 -14.19 -0.51 16.67
CA LEU A 77 -14.83 -0.26 17.99
C LEU A 77 -14.37 0.96 18.79
N THR A 78 -15.34 1.49 19.54
CA THR A 78 -15.43 2.77 20.27
C THR A 78 -14.29 3.11 21.22
N SER A 79 -13.41 2.14 21.53
CA SER A 79 -12.10 2.31 22.17
C SER A 79 -11.14 1.18 21.78
N ALA A 80 -10.76 1.06 20.51
CA ALA A 80 -9.83 0.01 20.04
C ALA A 80 -8.44 0.60 19.76
N LYS A 81 -7.38 -0.07 20.22
CA LYS A 81 -5.99 0.23 19.83
C LYS A 81 -5.34 -1.00 19.22
N GLY A 82 -5.22 -1.02 17.91
CA GLY A 82 -4.51 -2.06 17.15
C GLY A 82 -3.11 -1.58 16.78
N ARG A 83 -2.09 -2.39 17.04
CA ARG A 83 -0.74 -2.17 16.53
C ARG A 83 -0.18 -3.47 16.01
N ALA A 84 0.27 -3.47 14.76
CA ALA A 84 0.93 -4.62 14.17
C ALA A 84 2.15 -4.15 13.38
N SER A 85 3.24 -4.90 13.49
CA SER A 85 4.52 -4.56 12.88
C SER A 85 5.21 -5.83 12.39
N VAL A 86 5.67 -5.81 11.14
CA VAL A 86 6.57 -6.80 10.56
C VAL A 86 7.91 -6.13 10.31
N SER A 87 8.98 -6.79 10.73
CA SER A 87 10.35 -6.33 10.48
C SER A 87 11.16 -7.50 9.94
N GLY A 88 11.46 -7.47 8.64
CA GLY A 88 12.44 -8.34 8.00
C GLY A 88 13.78 -7.64 7.82
N THR A 89 14.75 -8.33 7.21
CA THR A 89 16.07 -7.77 6.90
C THR A 89 16.00 -6.54 5.99
N ASN A 90 15.07 -6.56 5.05
CA ASN A 90 14.96 -5.60 3.95
C ASN A 90 13.65 -4.80 3.97
N VAL A 91 12.77 -5.02 4.95
CA VAL A 91 11.44 -4.40 4.95
C VAL A 91 10.87 -4.24 6.35
N ILE A 92 10.21 -3.11 6.57
CA ILE A 92 9.42 -2.82 7.76
C ILE A 92 8.03 -2.40 7.31
N ALA A 93 6.99 -2.96 7.90
CA ALA A 93 5.60 -2.56 7.70
C ALA A 93 4.91 -2.42 9.06
N GLN A 94 4.27 -1.28 9.31
CA GLN A 94 3.66 -0.90 10.59
C GLN A 94 2.27 -0.36 10.32
N ALA A 95 1.29 -0.85 11.09
CA ALA A 95 -0.08 -0.36 11.06
C ALA A 95 -0.54 -0.05 12.47
N GLU A 96 -1.12 1.14 12.66
CA GLU A 96 -1.74 1.57 13.90
C GLU A 96 -3.18 2.00 13.66
N ALA A 97 -4.08 1.58 14.53
CA ALA A 97 -5.46 2.03 14.60
C ALA A 97 -5.78 2.41 16.04
N PHE A 98 -6.50 3.52 16.23
CA PHE A 98 -6.95 4.00 17.52
C PHE A 98 -8.36 4.56 17.38
N ALA A 99 -9.25 4.29 18.32
CA ALA A 99 -10.53 4.95 18.47
C ALA A 99 -10.82 5.25 19.94
N SER A 100 -11.62 6.27 20.22
CA SER A 100 -12.03 6.64 21.57
C SER A 100 -13.27 7.53 21.58
N PHE A 101 -14.03 7.42 22.66
CA PHE A 101 -15.16 8.28 22.96
C PHE A 101 -15.02 8.85 24.38
N PHE A 102 -15.10 10.16 24.51
CA PHE A 102 -14.91 10.91 25.75
C PHE A 102 -16.25 11.44 26.23
N LYS A 103 -16.50 11.38 27.54
CA LYS A 103 -17.76 11.85 28.15
C LYS A 103 -17.67 13.26 28.74
N ASP A 104 -16.46 13.75 29.00
CA ASP A 104 -16.23 15.08 29.58
C ASP A 104 -14.89 15.68 29.08
N PRO A 105 -14.90 16.62 28.12
CA PRO A 105 -16.07 17.04 27.33
C PRO A 105 -16.58 15.88 26.45
N LEU A 106 -17.85 15.96 26.03
CA LEU A 106 -18.44 14.97 25.14
C LEU A 106 -17.83 15.10 23.73
N SER A 107 -16.97 14.15 23.37
CA SER A 107 -16.28 14.13 22.08
C SER A 107 -15.92 12.71 21.66
N SER A 108 -15.53 12.52 20.41
CA SER A 108 -14.97 11.27 19.95
C SER A 108 -13.83 11.50 18.98
N SER A 109 -12.87 10.59 18.95
CA SER A 109 -11.73 10.71 18.05
C SER A 109 -11.21 9.35 17.67
N ASN A 110 -10.69 9.25 16.46
CA ASN A 110 -9.99 8.07 16.02
C ASN A 110 -8.94 8.39 14.95
N LEU A 111 -8.00 7.46 14.81
CA LEU A 111 -6.78 7.62 14.06
C LEU A 111 -6.40 6.29 13.42
N THR A 112 -5.90 6.37 12.20
CA THR A 112 -5.19 5.28 11.52
C THR A 112 -3.86 5.81 11.02
N SER A 113 -2.79 5.02 11.13
CA SER A 113 -1.45 5.41 10.71
C SER A 113 -0.66 4.20 10.26
N ASN A 114 -0.33 4.16 8.97
CA ASN A 114 0.48 3.10 8.39
C ASN A 114 1.77 3.64 7.82
N LYS A 115 2.81 2.82 7.92
CA LYS A 115 4.13 3.08 7.37
C LYS A 115 4.71 1.79 6.84
N ALA A 116 5.20 1.79 5.61
CA ALA A 116 6.03 0.73 5.10
C ALA A 116 7.31 1.32 4.50
N SER A 117 8.43 0.65 4.71
CA SER A 117 9.72 1.02 4.13
C SER A 117 10.50 -0.22 3.77
N GLY A 118 11.08 -0.24 2.58
CA GLY A 118 11.92 -1.34 2.10
C GLY A 118 13.30 -0.85 1.68
N SER A 119 14.30 -1.71 1.80
CA SER A 119 15.61 -1.48 1.23
C SER A 119 16.26 -2.74 0.66
N GLY A 120 17.14 -2.57 -0.33
CA GLY A 120 17.85 -3.67 -0.98
C GLY A 120 17.16 -4.15 -2.25
N ASN A 121 17.61 -5.29 -2.77
CA ASN A 121 17.24 -5.70 -4.13
C ASN A 121 15.87 -6.37 -4.22
N THR A 122 15.29 -6.82 -3.09
CA THR A 122 14.07 -7.61 -3.05
C THR A 122 13.33 -7.37 -1.75
N TYR A 123 12.11 -6.88 -1.83
CA TYR A 123 11.25 -6.74 -0.66
C TYR A 123 9.81 -6.53 -1.08
N PHE A 124 8.91 -6.87 -0.15
CA PHE A 124 7.50 -6.51 -0.20
C PHE A 124 7.05 -6.18 1.22
N GLY A 125 6.39 -5.03 1.39
CA GLY A 125 5.83 -4.60 2.67
C GLY A 125 4.44 -4.04 2.46
N LEU A 126 3.48 -4.50 3.27
CA LEU A 126 2.10 -4.07 3.25
C LEU A 126 1.64 -3.82 4.70
N ALA A 127 1.10 -2.63 4.94
CA ALA A 127 0.47 -2.28 6.21
C ALA A 127 -0.90 -1.67 5.96
N GLN A 128 -1.92 -2.25 6.60
CA GLN A 128 -3.31 -1.82 6.52
C GLN A 128 -3.89 -1.64 7.93
N SER A 129 -4.67 -0.58 8.12
CA SER A 129 -5.38 -0.30 9.37
C SER A 129 -6.80 0.21 9.10
N GLU A 130 -7.70 -0.10 10.02
CA GLU A 130 -9.06 0.43 10.07
C GLU A 130 -9.34 0.98 11.48
N ALA A 131 -10.02 2.11 11.60
CA ALA A 131 -10.52 2.62 12.88
C ALA A 131 -11.99 3.05 12.76
N LYS A 132 -12.84 2.65 13.71
CA LYS A 132 -14.27 2.96 13.72
C LYS A 132 -14.74 3.54 15.07
N VAL A 133 -15.52 4.61 15.02
CA VAL A 133 -16.28 5.14 16.17
C VAL A 133 -17.76 5.09 15.83
N ALA A 134 -18.59 4.72 16.81
CA ALA A 134 -20.03 4.76 16.66
C ALA A 134 -20.72 5.28 17.92
N GLY A 135 -21.78 6.07 17.74
CA GLY A 135 -22.61 6.59 18.83
C GLY A 135 -24.10 6.41 18.51
N ASP A 136 -24.86 6.01 19.51
CA ASP A 136 -26.31 5.80 19.43
C ASP A 136 -27.03 6.91 20.20
N PHE A 137 -27.89 7.67 19.53
CA PHE A 137 -28.53 8.87 20.06
C PHE A 137 -30.05 8.78 19.93
N SER A 138 -30.76 9.11 21.00
CA SER A 138 -32.21 9.35 20.96
C SER A 138 -32.49 10.85 20.93
N ILE A 139 -33.23 11.27 19.92
CA ILE A 139 -33.62 12.67 19.69
C ILE A 139 -35.12 12.78 19.89
N LYS A 140 -35.57 13.69 20.77
CA LYS A 140 -37.01 13.92 20.95
C LYS A 140 -37.59 14.75 19.82
N ALA A 141 -38.88 14.58 19.58
CA ALA A 141 -39.61 15.42 18.65
C ALA A 141 -39.41 16.91 18.97
N GLY A 142 -39.06 17.69 17.96
CA GLY A 142 -38.75 19.12 18.07
C GLY A 142 -37.28 19.44 18.39
N GLU A 143 -36.45 18.45 18.76
CA GLU A 143 -35.05 18.66 19.07
C GLU A 143 -34.16 18.63 17.81
N THR A 144 -32.93 19.12 17.99
CA THR A 144 -31.92 19.21 16.94
C THR A 144 -30.68 18.42 17.32
N PHE A 145 -30.22 17.55 16.42
CA PHE A 145 -28.95 16.85 16.51
C PHE A 145 -27.88 17.61 15.73
N SER A 146 -26.75 17.89 16.36
CA SER A 146 -25.64 18.64 15.81
C SER A 146 -24.31 18.26 16.46
N PHE A 147 -23.23 18.48 15.73
CA PHE A 147 -21.86 18.35 16.18
C PHE A 147 -20.93 19.10 15.23
N ASP A 148 -19.73 19.41 15.70
CA ASP A 148 -18.63 19.88 14.87
C ASP A 148 -17.65 18.73 14.63
N PHE A 149 -16.91 18.77 13.52
CA PHE A 149 -15.89 17.77 13.26
C PHE A 149 -14.66 18.36 12.56
N THR A 150 -13.53 17.70 12.78
CA THR A 150 -12.30 17.90 12.02
C THR A 150 -11.87 16.57 11.41
N ALA A 151 -11.50 16.59 10.13
CA ALA A 151 -10.97 15.45 9.40
C ALA A 151 -9.60 15.78 8.79
N PHE A 152 -8.63 14.88 8.94
CA PHE A 152 -7.28 15.04 8.40
C PHE A 152 -6.85 13.77 7.66
N LEU A 153 -6.29 13.93 6.45
CA LEU A 153 -5.71 12.87 5.63
C LEU A 153 -4.32 13.30 5.16
N GLU A 154 -3.31 12.46 5.38
CA GLU A 154 -1.93 12.65 4.94
C GLU A 154 -1.39 11.38 4.31
N LEU A 155 -1.02 11.47 3.02
CA LEU A 155 -0.36 10.42 2.27
C LEU A 155 1.02 10.90 1.84
N SER A 156 2.01 10.02 1.85
CA SER A 156 3.30 10.29 1.23
C SER A 156 3.97 9.00 0.76
N THR A 157 4.62 9.07 -0.39
CA THR A 157 5.35 7.98 -1.00
C THR A 157 6.71 8.48 -1.48
N PHE A 158 7.70 7.60 -1.51
CA PHE A 158 9.04 7.84 -2.02
C PHE A 158 9.62 6.54 -2.55
N VAL A 159 10.36 6.63 -3.66
CA VAL A 159 11.17 5.56 -4.22
C VAL A 159 12.54 6.11 -4.61
N GLY A 160 13.61 5.36 -4.34
CA GLY A 160 14.98 5.71 -4.70
C GLY A 160 15.35 5.27 -6.11
N ASN A 161 14.77 4.17 -6.58
CA ASN A 161 14.91 3.64 -7.93
C ASN A 161 13.52 3.46 -8.58
N PRO A 162 12.99 4.49 -9.25
CA PRO A 162 11.62 4.47 -9.78
C PRO A 162 11.38 3.41 -10.86
N PHE A 163 12.43 2.89 -11.50
CA PHE A 163 12.32 1.85 -12.52
C PHE A 163 12.28 0.43 -11.96
N GLY A 164 12.59 0.26 -10.67
CA GLY A 164 12.63 -1.02 -9.99
C GLY A 164 11.93 -0.96 -8.64
N GLU A 165 11.13 0.05 -8.35
CA GLU A 165 10.43 0.18 -7.08
C GLU A 165 9.05 0.76 -7.28
N LYS A 166 8.15 0.38 -6.39
CA LYS A 166 6.81 0.96 -6.32
C LYS A 166 6.44 1.21 -4.87
N ALA A 167 5.91 2.39 -4.61
CA ALA A 167 5.34 2.77 -3.32
C ALA A 167 3.90 3.25 -3.53
N THR A 168 2.97 2.73 -2.73
CA THR A 168 1.55 3.13 -2.78
C THR A 168 1.07 3.56 -1.40
N ALA A 169 0.26 4.60 -1.33
CA ALA A 169 -0.44 4.98 -0.10
C ALA A 169 -1.89 5.34 -0.43
N SER A 170 -2.83 4.86 0.38
CA SER A 170 -4.25 5.14 0.23
C SER A 170 -4.92 5.34 1.58
N GLY A 171 -5.93 6.20 1.59
CA GLY A 171 -6.73 6.47 2.77
C GLY A 171 -8.15 6.84 2.44
N ASP A 172 -9.07 6.34 3.26
CA ASP A 172 -10.49 6.62 3.24
C ASP A 172 -10.93 7.09 4.62
N ILE A 173 -11.76 8.12 4.66
CA ILE A 173 -12.46 8.64 5.81
C ILE A 173 -13.94 8.67 5.45
N SER A 174 -14.81 8.12 6.28
CA SER A 174 -16.26 8.13 6.08
C SER A 174 -16.99 8.43 7.37
N LEU A 175 -18.01 9.27 7.29
CA LEU A 175 -18.98 9.55 8.33
C LEU A 175 -20.37 9.29 7.76
N VAL A 176 -21.21 8.55 8.48
CA VAL A 176 -22.57 8.22 8.10
C VAL A 176 -23.49 8.41 9.29
N LEU A 177 -24.60 9.12 9.08
CA LEU A 177 -25.70 9.19 10.02
C LEU A 177 -26.87 8.34 9.51
N PHE A 178 -27.26 7.36 10.31
CA PHE A 178 -28.34 6.43 10.01
C PHE A 178 -29.51 6.64 10.96
N ASP A 179 -30.71 6.79 10.42
CA ASP A 179 -31.96 6.76 11.17
C ASP A 179 -32.37 5.30 11.37
N ILE A 180 -32.20 4.82 12.61
CA ILE A 180 -32.54 3.45 12.98
C ILE A 180 -34.06 3.25 12.98
N THR A 181 -34.82 4.28 13.37
CA THR A 181 -36.29 4.23 13.44
C THR A 181 -36.89 3.98 12.05
N ASN A 182 -36.39 4.70 11.03
CA ASN A 182 -36.89 4.62 9.66
C ASN A 182 -36.02 3.77 8.72
N GLN A 183 -34.92 3.18 9.23
CA GLN A 183 -33.96 2.35 8.50
C GLN A 183 -33.40 3.03 7.24
N SER A 184 -32.93 4.27 7.37
CA SER A 184 -32.44 5.05 6.23
C SER A 184 -31.14 5.81 6.54
N VAL A 185 -30.28 5.93 5.53
CA VAL A 185 -29.12 6.84 5.61
C VAL A 185 -29.63 8.26 5.42
N LEU A 186 -29.38 9.10 6.43
CA LEU A 186 -29.79 10.49 6.41
C LEU A 186 -28.78 11.37 5.68
N ASP A 187 -27.52 11.26 6.09
CA ASP A 187 -26.45 12.14 5.67
C ASP A 187 -25.10 11.43 5.78
N SER A 188 -24.14 11.85 4.95
CA SER A 188 -22.79 11.29 4.91
C SER A 188 -21.74 12.31 4.48
N PHE A 189 -20.51 12.08 4.93
CA PHE A 189 -19.29 12.76 4.50
C PHE A 189 -18.23 11.72 4.19
N SER A 190 -17.42 11.96 3.16
CA SER A 190 -16.32 11.05 2.80
C SER A 190 -15.15 11.81 2.21
N VAL A 191 -13.94 11.29 2.46
CA VAL A 191 -12.69 11.71 1.83
C VAL A 191 -11.93 10.47 1.42
N PHE A 192 -11.48 10.41 0.19
CA PHE A 192 -10.68 9.31 -0.32
C PHE A 192 -9.47 9.84 -1.09
N SER A 193 -8.33 9.16 -0.94
CA SER A 193 -7.19 9.38 -1.80
C SER A 193 -6.34 8.14 -1.96
N ASN A 194 -5.70 8.04 -3.12
CA ASN A 194 -4.70 7.05 -3.47
C ASN A 194 -3.57 7.72 -4.23
N ILE A 195 -2.31 7.34 -3.94
CA ILE A 195 -1.13 7.77 -4.68
C ILE A 195 -0.22 6.58 -4.99
N VAL A 196 0.39 6.59 -6.19
CA VAL A 196 1.23 5.51 -6.69
C VAL A 196 2.51 6.07 -7.31
N THR A 197 3.63 5.90 -6.61
CA THR A 197 4.93 6.37 -7.07
C THR A 197 5.72 5.22 -7.70
N SER A 198 5.91 5.28 -9.02
CA SER A 198 6.89 4.49 -9.79
C SER A 198 7.11 5.12 -11.17
N ALA A 199 8.14 4.69 -11.91
CA ALA A 199 8.33 5.09 -13.31
C ALA A 199 7.23 4.61 -14.27
N TYR A 200 6.41 3.65 -13.82
CA TYR A 200 5.34 3.04 -14.61
C TYR A 200 3.94 3.42 -14.10
N ALA A 201 3.85 4.33 -13.14
CA ALA A 201 2.59 4.81 -12.60
C ALA A 201 1.77 5.48 -13.71
N LYS A 202 0.49 5.14 -13.80
CA LYS A 202 -0.44 5.77 -14.72
C LYS A 202 -1.03 7.01 -14.04
N PRO A 203 -1.21 8.13 -14.76
CA PRO A 203 -1.82 9.34 -14.20
C PRO A 203 -3.20 9.13 -13.55
N SER A 204 -3.93 8.07 -13.94
CA SER A 204 -5.25 7.74 -13.38
C SER A 204 -5.19 6.99 -12.03
N GLU A 205 -4.01 6.55 -11.59
CA GLU A 205 -3.84 5.87 -10.31
C GLU A 205 -3.84 6.86 -9.15
N ASP A 206 -3.41 8.11 -9.38
CA ASP A 206 -3.45 9.17 -8.38
C ASP A 206 -4.84 9.82 -8.34
N VAL A 207 -5.49 9.71 -7.18
CA VAL A 207 -6.86 10.21 -6.99
C VAL A 207 -6.95 10.92 -5.65
N PHE A 208 -7.70 12.03 -5.64
CA PHE A 208 -8.19 12.66 -4.44
C PHE A 208 -9.62 13.12 -4.66
N GLY A 209 -10.53 12.74 -3.75
CA GLY A 209 -11.92 13.14 -3.80
C GLY A 209 -12.49 13.30 -2.39
N TYR A 210 -13.52 14.12 -2.28
CA TYR A 210 -14.36 14.16 -1.10
C TYR A 210 -15.81 14.40 -1.53
N ASN A 211 -16.76 13.96 -0.71
CA ASN A 211 -18.18 14.13 -0.94
C ASN A 211 -18.89 14.42 0.39
N LYS A 212 -20.00 15.14 0.34
CA LYS A 212 -20.82 15.46 1.50
C LYS A 212 -22.29 15.54 1.13
N SER A 213 -23.14 15.22 2.09
CA SER A 213 -24.58 15.47 2.02
C SER A 213 -24.91 16.96 2.27
N GLN A 214 -26.16 17.33 2.06
CA GLN A 214 -26.59 18.73 2.15
C GLN A 214 -26.52 19.30 3.57
N ASN A 215 -26.80 18.49 4.60
CA ASN A 215 -26.80 18.96 5.99
C ASN A 215 -25.41 18.98 6.64
N ILE A 216 -24.36 18.64 5.89
CA ILE A 216 -22.97 18.77 6.32
C ILE A 216 -22.40 20.06 5.75
N ASN A 217 -21.96 20.95 6.64
CA ASN A 217 -21.25 22.17 6.28
C ASN A 217 -19.74 21.96 6.41
N ILE A 218 -18.96 22.50 5.46
CA ILE A 218 -17.51 22.52 5.50
C ILE A 218 -17.09 23.98 5.60
N ASN A 219 -16.65 24.37 6.79
CA ASN A 219 -16.28 25.73 7.13
C ASN A 219 -14.88 26.07 6.62
N PHE A 220 -13.98 25.08 6.62
CA PHE A 220 -12.61 25.25 6.16
C PHE A 220 -12.12 24.00 5.42
N THR A 221 -11.32 24.21 4.37
CA THR A 221 -10.62 23.15 3.67
C THR A 221 -9.22 23.61 3.30
N LYS A 222 -8.20 22.84 3.72
CA LYS A 222 -6.83 23.01 3.25
C LYS A 222 -6.41 21.74 2.53
N LYS A 223 -6.07 21.86 1.24
CA LYS A 223 -5.64 20.75 0.40
C LYS A 223 -4.30 21.06 -0.26
N PHE A 224 -3.40 20.09 -0.21
CA PHE A 224 -2.16 20.06 -0.97
C PHE A 224 -2.02 18.68 -1.63
N THR A 225 -1.81 18.66 -2.95
CA THR A 225 -1.58 17.43 -3.71
C THR A 225 -0.37 17.64 -4.60
N ASP A 226 0.57 16.71 -4.55
CA ASP A 226 1.76 16.63 -5.40
C ASP A 226 1.75 15.26 -6.08
N PHE A 227 1.29 15.23 -7.33
CA PHE A 227 1.05 14.03 -8.13
C PHE A 227 1.95 13.98 -9.36
N GLY A 228 2.15 12.79 -9.93
CA GLY A 228 2.82 12.58 -11.21
C GLY A 228 4.35 12.61 -11.13
N SER A 229 4.92 12.62 -9.93
CA SER A 229 6.36 12.55 -9.74
C SER A 229 6.78 11.09 -9.58
N ILE A 230 7.72 10.65 -10.42
CA ILE A 230 8.19 9.26 -10.39
C ILE A 230 8.97 8.91 -9.11
N TYR A 231 9.43 9.89 -8.33
CA TYR A 231 10.28 9.67 -7.14
C TYR A 231 9.56 9.85 -5.82
N LYS A 232 8.55 10.70 -5.76
CA LYS A 232 7.82 11.02 -4.53
C LYS A 232 6.49 11.67 -4.84
N GLU A 233 5.46 11.37 -4.08
CA GLU A 233 4.14 12.00 -4.19
C GLU A 233 3.59 12.24 -2.79
N SER A 234 2.66 13.19 -2.68
CA SER A 234 2.05 13.47 -1.38
C SER A 234 0.66 14.09 -1.48
N VAL A 235 -0.14 13.83 -0.45
CA VAL A 235 -1.45 14.44 -0.24
C VAL A 235 -1.54 14.90 1.20
N LYS A 236 -2.02 16.12 1.42
CA LYS A 236 -2.45 16.59 2.73
C LYS A 236 -3.80 17.27 2.57
N ALA A 237 -4.79 16.82 3.32
CA ALA A 237 -6.11 17.42 3.36
C ALA A 237 -6.58 17.58 4.80
N SER A 238 -7.13 18.75 5.12
CA SER A 238 -7.73 19.07 6.41
C SER A 238 -9.09 19.70 6.15
N PHE A 239 -10.10 19.26 6.90
CA PHE A 239 -11.46 19.74 6.82
C PHE A 239 -11.92 20.10 8.23
N ASP A 240 -12.51 21.28 8.39
CA ASP A 240 -13.29 21.63 9.58
C ASP A 240 -14.73 21.83 9.13
N GLY A 241 -15.66 21.15 9.78
CA GLY A 241 -17.05 21.12 9.38
C GLY A 241 -18.01 21.01 10.56
N SER A 242 -19.28 21.06 10.24
CA SER A 242 -20.36 20.91 11.21
C SER A 242 -21.56 20.22 10.57
N TYR A 243 -22.39 19.62 11.41
CA TYR A 243 -23.64 19.00 11.02
C TYR A 243 -24.76 19.52 11.92
N GLN A 244 -25.95 19.72 11.35
CA GLN A 244 -27.15 20.06 12.11
C GLN A 244 -28.42 19.59 11.40
N ARG A 245 -29.34 18.97 12.15
CA ARG A 245 -30.68 18.60 11.66
C ARG A 245 -31.70 18.53 12.78
N SER A 246 -32.89 19.07 12.54
CA SER A 246 -34.03 19.00 13.45
C SER A 246 -34.98 17.85 13.09
N PHE A 247 -35.57 17.24 14.11
CA PHE A 247 -36.43 16.07 13.96
C PHE A 247 -37.85 16.38 14.44
N GLN A 248 -38.87 16.02 13.65
CA GLN A 248 -40.27 16.32 13.97
C GLN A 248 -40.96 15.20 14.78
N SER A 249 -40.31 14.05 14.90
CA SER A 249 -40.75 12.89 15.67
C SER A 249 -39.60 12.34 16.49
N ASP A 250 -39.91 11.62 17.55
CA ASP A 250 -38.90 10.85 18.30
C ASP A 250 -38.12 9.95 17.33
N THR A 251 -36.80 10.11 17.29
CA THR A 251 -35.92 9.48 16.29
C THR A 251 -34.71 8.87 16.99
N ARG A 252 -34.33 7.65 16.59
CA ARG A 252 -33.08 7.02 17.02
C ARG A 252 -32.04 7.07 15.91
N LEU A 253 -30.87 7.59 16.23
CA LEU A 253 -29.79 7.82 15.28
C LEU A 253 -28.57 6.97 15.64
N LEU A 254 -27.94 6.42 14.62
CA LEU A 254 -26.62 5.80 14.69
C LEU A 254 -25.65 6.62 13.87
N LEU A 255 -24.72 7.30 14.54
CA LEU A 255 -23.60 7.97 13.89
C LEU A 255 -22.43 6.99 13.81
N ILE A 256 -21.91 6.76 12.61
CA ILE A 256 -20.76 5.89 12.37
C ILE A 256 -19.70 6.71 11.67
N GLU A 257 -18.49 6.69 12.21
CA GLU A 257 -17.30 7.17 11.53
C GLU A 257 -16.34 5.98 11.33
N THR A 258 -15.74 5.87 10.15
CA THR A 258 -14.74 4.87 9.80
C THR A 258 -13.56 5.50 9.06
N LYS A 259 -12.35 5.03 9.34
CA LYS A 259 -11.17 5.26 8.50
C LYS A 259 -10.57 3.94 8.06
N THR A 260 -10.03 3.92 6.86
CA THR A 260 -9.11 2.87 6.43
C THR A 260 -7.86 3.52 5.84
N ASN A 261 -6.69 2.96 6.14
CA ASN A 261 -5.46 3.32 5.46
C ASN A 261 -4.77 2.05 4.97
N GLN A 262 -4.02 2.17 3.88
CA GLN A 262 -3.18 1.10 3.37
C GLN A 262 -1.93 1.70 2.72
N VAL A 263 -0.79 1.06 2.96
CA VAL A 263 0.47 1.38 2.29
C VAL A 263 1.15 0.12 1.80
N THR A 264 1.83 0.23 0.65
CA THR A 264 2.62 -0.86 0.07
C THR A 264 3.96 -0.32 -0.39
N VAL A 265 5.01 -1.11 -0.23
CA VAL A 265 6.33 -0.90 -0.82
C VAL A 265 6.83 -2.20 -1.44
N GLU A 266 7.39 -2.13 -2.64
CA GLU A 266 7.92 -3.32 -3.32
C GLU A 266 9.11 -2.98 -4.24
N ALA A 267 10.02 -3.95 -4.37
CA ALA A 267 11.07 -4.00 -5.39
C ALA A 267 11.07 -5.42 -6.02
N PRO A 268 11.34 -5.55 -7.34
CA PRO A 268 11.36 -6.83 -8.04
C PRO A 268 12.24 -7.87 -7.36
N GLU A 269 11.88 -9.13 -7.50
CA GLU A 269 12.85 -10.20 -7.27
C GLU A 269 14.04 -10.03 -8.25
N PRO A 270 15.28 -10.35 -7.85
CA PRO A 270 16.43 -10.24 -8.72
C PRO A 270 16.26 -11.35 -9.73
N SER A 271 15.77 -11.01 -10.92
CA SER A 271 15.59 -11.99 -11.98
C SER A 271 16.97 -12.44 -12.49
N ASN A 272 17.53 -13.46 -11.86
CA ASN A 272 18.66 -14.23 -12.40
C ASN A 272 18.27 -14.97 -13.70
N THR A 273 17.06 -14.77 -14.23
CA THR A 273 16.53 -15.38 -15.44
C THR A 273 17.41 -15.08 -16.66
N PHE A 274 18.01 -13.89 -16.77
CA PHE A 274 18.97 -13.59 -17.85
C PHE A 274 20.31 -14.33 -17.68
N ALA A 275 20.80 -14.48 -16.45
CA ALA A 275 21.99 -15.29 -16.16
C ALA A 275 21.74 -16.78 -16.44
N LEU A 276 20.53 -17.28 -16.15
CA LEU A 276 20.09 -18.63 -16.52
C LEU A 276 20.00 -18.80 -18.05
N LEU A 277 19.39 -17.85 -18.76
CA LEU A 277 19.21 -17.93 -20.21
C LEU A 277 20.56 -17.97 -20.96
N LEU A 278 21.52 -17.15 -20.52
CA LEU A 278 22.88 -17.14 -21.07
C LEU A 278 23.69 -18.37 -20.64
N GLY A 279 23.53 -18.84 -19.39
CA GLY A 279 24.19 -20.05 -18.87
C GLY A 279 23.75 -21.34 -19.57
N PHE A 280 22.47 -21.49 -19.87
CA PHE A 280 21.93 -22.65 -20.59
C PHE A 280 22.07 -22.54 -22.12
N GLY A 281 22.02 -21.33 -22.69
CA GLY A 281 22.25 -21.12 -24.12
C GLY A 281 23.67 -21.50 -24.57
N MET A 282 24.67 -21.16 -23.76
CA MET A 282 26.06 -21.51 -24.07
C MET A 282 26.37 -23.00 -23.85
N THR A 283 25.81 -23.65 -22.84
CA THR A 283 26.00 -25.10 -22.64
C THR A 283 25.30 -25.94 -23.71
N GLY A 284 24.10 -25.54 -24.16
CA GLY A 284 23.38 -26.21 -25.25
C GLY A 284 24.10 -26.15 -26.61
N ALA A 285 24.67 -24.99 -26.96
CA ALA A 285 25.43 -24.82 -28.21
C ALA A 285 26.73 -25.64 -28.24
N PHE A 286 27.45 -25.74 -27.10
CA PHE A 286 28.67 -26.54 -26.99
C PHE A 286 28.41 -28.05 -27.04
N LEU A 287 27.30 -28.52 -26.48
CA LEU A 287 26.90 -29.94 -26.54
C LEU A 287 26.40 -30.34 -27.94
N GLY A 288 25.64 -29.46 -28.62
CA GLY A 288 25.19 -29.68 -30.00
C GLY A 288 26.32 -29.66 -31.04
N ALA A 289 27.38 -28.88 -30.81
CA ALA A 289 28.56 -28.87 -31.68
C ALA A 289 29.41 -30.15 -31.55
N LYS A 290 29.51 -30.73 -30.34
CA LYS A 290 30.22 -32.01 -30.11
C LYS A 290 29.48 -33.20 -30.72
N SER A 291 28.15 -33.24 -30.72
CA SER A 291 27.40 -34.37 -31.27
C SER A 291 27.53 -34.47 -32.80
N LYS A 292 27.57 -33.33 -33.51
CA LYS A 292 27.77 -33.29 -34.97
C LYS A 292 29.19 -33.71 -35.40
N LEU A 293 30.20 -33.44 -34.58
CA LEU A 293 31.58 -33.91 -34.81
C LEU A 293 31.71 -35.44 -34.64
N ASN A 294 30.98 -36.04 -33.69
CA ASN A 294 30.98 -37.49 -33.49
C ASN A 294 30.09 -38.27 -34.49
N GLN A 295 29.14 -37.63 -35.15
CA GLN A 295 28.38 -38.26 -36.25
C GLN A 295 29.20 -38.33 -37.55
N GLN A 296 30.08 -37.34 -37.81
CA GLN A 296 30.96 -37.38 -38.98
C GLN A 296 32.08 -38.43 -38.88
N SER A 297 32.55 -38.77 -37.67
CA SER A 297 33.57 -39.83 -37.50
C SER A 297 33.01 -41.26 -37.64
N LYS A 298 31.69 -41.45 -37.49
CA LYS A 298 31.02 -42.75 -37.74
C LYS A 298 30.72 -43.02 -39.21
N LEU A 299 30.74 -42.00 -40.08
CA LEU A 299 30.50 -42.16 -41.52
C LEU A 299 31.72 -42.65 -42.31
N PHE A 300 32.91 -42.79 -41.68
CA PHE A 300 34.15 -43.25 -42.32
C PHE A 300 34.64 -44.63 -41.85
N SER A 301 33.83 -45.39 -41.10
CA SER A 301 34.19 -46.76 -40.69
C SER A 301 33.08 -47.73 -41.03
N THR A 302 33.03 -48.19 -42.27
CA THR A 302 32.50 -49.51 -42.63
C THR A 302 33.10 -49.96 -43.97
N GLY A 303 33.78 -51.11 -43.94
CA GLY A 303 33.85 -52.01 -45.07
C GLY A 303 35.18 -52.07 -45.82
N THR A 304 36.10 -52.92 -45.36
CA THR A 304 36.83 -53.86 -46.24
C THR A 304 37.49 -54.91 -45.36
N ASP A 305 36.76 -56.00 -45.12
CA ASP A 305 37.33 -57.25 -44.65
C ASP A 305 36.48 -58.38 -45.21
N LYS A 306 36.99 -59.04 -46.26
CA LYS A 306 37.18 -60.50 -46.37
C LYS A 306 37.06 -61.04 -47.81
N VAL A 307 38.20 -61.64 -48.21
CA VAL A 307 38.47 -62.73 -49.16
C VAL A 307 38.18 -62.47 -50.64
#